data_AF-A0A820J196-F1
#
_entry.id   AF-A0A820J196-F1
#
_cell.length_a   1.000
_cell.length_b   1.000
_cell.length_c   1.000
_cell.angle_alpha   90.00
_cell.angle_beta   90.00
_cell.angle_gamma   90.00
#
_symmetry.space_group_name_H-M   'P 1'
#
loop_
_entity.id
_entity.type
_entity.pdbx_description
1 polymer ?
#
loop_
_entity_poly.entity_id
_entity_poly.type
_entity_poly.pdbx_seq_one_letter_code
_entity_poly.pdbx_strand_id
1 'polypeptide(L)'
;MLSSIVVFLLFALVILGIECDISCTFSRSTRKIKCGNQECSANTNETPFGYYKLGTVIWNRGNGNYWVNLYPKKKNGDGFWDYYCENPDTGRSKIALHPGSITAGCISVPDSDCWSQLETKLRQQESYSFSVTGVERSGYSDRLSFSCNGGWSAGARLTKPVYVIGSLQVIN
;
A
#
# COMPACT_ATOMS: atom_id res chain seq x y z
N MET A 1 -6.33 -33.67 21.53
CA MET A 1 -6.24 -33.54 20.06
C MET A 1 -7.16 -32.44 19.47
N LEU A 2 -8.25 -32.04 20.12
CA LEU A 2 -9.10 -30.92 19.64
C LEU A 2 -8.50 -29.51 19.80
N SER A 3 -7.56 -29.30 20.73
CA SER A 3 -6.96 -27.99 21.02
C SER A 3 -6.12 -27.43 19.85
N SER A 4 -5.33 -28.27 19.20
CA SER A 4 -4.40 -27.83 18.13
C SER A 4 -5.13 -27.38 16.87
N ILE A 5 -6.24 -28.03 16.50
CA ILE A 5 -7.00 -27.71 15.28
C ILE A 5 -7.66 -26.32 15.37
N VAL A 6 -8.14 -25.94 16.56
CA VAL A 6 -8.76 -24.63 16.80
C VAL A 6 -7.73 -23.50 16.71
N VAL A 7 -6.52 -23.71 17.23
CA VAL A 7 -5.42 -22.73 17.12
C VAL A 7 -5.00 -22.53 15.66
N PHE A 8 -4.86 -23.61 14.88
CA PHE A 8 -4.54 -23.53 13.45
C PHE A 8 -5.63 -22.84 12.62
N LEU A 9 -6.91 -23.10 12.90
CA LEU A 9 -8.02 -22.44 12.21
C LEU A 9 -8.13 -20.94 12.55
N LEU A 10 -7.84 -20.56 13.79
CA LEU A 10 -7.76 -19.16 14.20
C LEU A 10 -6.54 -18.44 13.59
N PHE A 11 -5.38 -19.11 13.51
CA PHE A 11 -4.19 -18.59 12.84
C PHE A 11 -4.47 -18.36 11.34
N ALA A 12 -5.15 -19.30 10.68
CA ALA A 12 -5.59 -19.16 9.30
C ALA A 12 -6.61 -18.02 9.10
N LEU A 13 -7.58 -17.85 10.02
CA LEU A 13 -8.58 -16.79 9.97
C LEU A 13 -7.99 -15.38 10.17
N VAL A 14 -6.92 -15.24 10.96
CA VAL A 14 -6.18 -13.98 11.14
C VAL A 14 -5.33 -13.64 9.91
N ILE A 15 -4.81 -14.65 9.21
CA ILE A 15 -3.99 -14.47 8.00
C ILE A 15 -4.82 -13.99 6.78
N LEU A 16 -6.13 -14.26 6.74
CA LEU A 16 -6.99 -13.93 5.58
C LEU A 16 -7.30 -12.43 5.38
N GLY A 17 -6.76 -11.53 6.19
CA GLY A 17 -7.03 -10.08 6.10
C GLY A 17 -5.81 -9.17 6.16
N ILE A 18 -4.61 -9.72 6.04
CA ILE A 18 -3.36 -8.96 6.12
C ILE A 18 -2.75 -8.88 4.72
N GLU A 19 -2.93 -7.73 4.10
CA GLU A 19 -2.33 -7.42 2.81
C GLU A 19 -1.24 -6.37 3.03
N CYS A 20 -0.11 -6.55 2.37
CA CYS A 20 0.84 -5.46 2.24
C CYS A 20 0.27 -4.48 1.23
N ASP A 21 -0.32 -3.39 1.74
CA ASP A 21 -0.92 -2.37 0.91
C ASP A 21 0.18 -1.59 0.20
N ILE A 22 0.46 -2.01 -1.04
CA ILE A 22 1.37 -1.30 -1.93
C ILE A 22 0.70 0.02 -2.33
N SER A 23 1.09 1.09 -1.64
CA SER A 23 0.44 2.39 -1.77
C SER A 23 1.42 3.54 -1.62
N CYS A 24 1.15 4.61 -2.35
CA CYS A 24 1.85 5.87 -2.21
C CYS A 24 0.97 6.92 -1.53
N THR A 25 1.58 7.81 -0.77
CA THR A 25 0.92 9.01 -0.23
C THR A 25 1.53 10.24 -0.86
N PHE A 26 0.70 11.12 -1.38
CA PHE A 26 1.14 12.42 -1.91
C PHE A 26 0.68 13.55 -0.99
N SER A 27 1.65 14.27 -0.42
CA SER A 27 1.41 15.29 0.61
C SER A 27 1.31 16.70 0.03
N ARG A 28 0.28 17.45 0.47
CA ARG A 28 0.07 18.85 0.09
C ARG A 28 1.09 19.80 0.67
N SER A 29 1.45 19.60 1.94
CA SER A 29 2.33 20.52 2.67
C SER A 29 3.77 20.46 2.19
N THR A 30 4.24 19.26 1.83
CA THR A 30 5.64 19.03 1.45
C THR A 30 5.85 18.86 -0.05
N ARG A 31 4.78 18.66 -0.83
CA ARG A 31 4.83 18.29 -2.26
C ARG A 31 5.74 17.08 -2.50
N LYS A 32 5.62 16.09 -1.61
CA LYS A 32 6.38 14.85 -1.70
C LYS A 32 5.46 13.67 -1.91
N ILE A 33 5.91 12.73 -2.73
CA ILE A 33 5.32 11.41 -2.83
C ILE A 33 6.16 10.41 -2.05
N LYS A 34 5.49 9.68 -1.17
CA LYS A 34 6.09 8.62 -0.35
C LYS A 34 5.49 7.28 -0.73
N CYS A 35 6.32 6.34 -1.14
CA CYS A 35 5.93 4.97 -1.49
C CYS A 35 6.80 4.01 -0.67
N GLY A 36 6.17 3.36 0.31
CA GLY A 36 6.89 2.64 1.35
C GLY A 36 7.88 3.55 2.09
N ASN A 37 9.15 3.16 2.12
CA ASN A 37 10.23 3.94 2.74
C ASN A 37 10.89 4.97 1.82
N GLN A 38 10.56 4.99 0.53
CA GLN A 38 11.10 5.97 -0.41
C GLN A 38 10.23 7.21 -0.43
N GLU A 39 10.84 8.39 -0.31
CA GLU A 39 10.16 9.67 -0.40
C GLU A 39 10.88 10.57 -1.41
N CYS A 40 10.14 11.10 -2.39
CA CYS A 40 10.66 11.96 -3.44
C CYS A 40 9.88 13.27 -3.49
N SER A 41 10.58 14.36 -3.82
CA SER A 41 9.92 15.59 -4.28
C SER A 41 9.14 15.28 -5.54
N ALA A 42 7.91 15.78 -5.62
CA ALA A 42 7.03 15.51 -6.75
C ALA A 42 6.19 16.73 -7.14
N ASN A 43 5.99 16.86 -8.44
CA ASN A 43 5.21 17.92 -9.05
C ASN A 43 3.86 17.38 -9.48
N THR A 44 2.85 18.23 -9.33
CA THR A 44 1.56 18.07 -9.97
C THR A 44 0.90 19.44 -10.08
N ASN A 45 0.15 19.67 -11.15
CA ASN A 45 -0.63 20.89 -11.26
C ASN A 45 -2.01 20.73 -10.62
N GLU A 46 -2.52 19.50 -10.53
CA GLU A 46 -3.95 19.28 -10.32
C GLU A 46 -4.30 17.88 -9.79
N THR A 47 -3.31 17.00 -9.57
CA THR A 47 -3.54 15.69 -8.96
C THR A 47 -3.92 15.88 -7.50
N PRO A 48 -4.97 15.18 -7.02
CA PRO A 48 -5.40 15.25 -5.63
C PRO A 48 -4.28 14.85 -4.65
N PHE A 49 -4.33 15.39 -3.45
CA PHE A 49 -3.46 14.92 -2.37
C PHE A 49 -4.12 13.75 -1.65
N GLY A 50 -3.31 12.84 -1.09
CA GLY A 50 -3.80 11.71 -0.31
C GLY A 50 -3.17 10.38 -0.69
N TYR A 51 -3.89 9.31 -0.38
CA TYR A 51 -3.46 7.93 -0.54
C TYR A 51 -3.83 7.39 -1.92
N TYR A 52 -2.90 6.63 -2.50
CA TYR A 52 -3.03 6.01 -3.81
C TYR A 52 -2.66 4.55 -3.73
N LYS A 53 -3.56 3.66 -4.14
CA LYS A 53 -3.17 2.28 -4.45
C LYS A 53 -2.41 2.27 -5.77
N LEU A 54 -1.38 1.45 -5.82
CA LEU A 54 -0.61 1.24 -7.04
C LEU A 54 -1.26 0.15 -7.87
N GLY A 55 -1.36 0.38 -9.18
CA GLY A 55 -1.69 -0.68 -10.11
C GLY A 55 -0.59 -0.88 -11.13
N THR A 56 -0.99 -1.16 -12.37
CA THR A 56 -0.09 -1.66 -13.40
C THR A 56 1.11 -0.74 -13.64
N VAL A 57 2.30 -1.34 -13.61
CA VAL A 57 3.55 -0.73 -14.07
C VAL A 57 3.64 -0.88 -15.58
N ILE A 58 3.77 0.23 -16.29
CA ILE A 58 3.73 0.31 -17.75
C ILE A 58 5.05 0.88 -18.25
N TRP A 59 5.71 0.20 -19.18
CA TRP A 59 6.85 0.78 -19.90
C TRP A 59 6.36 1.74 -20.99
N ASN A 60 6.69 3.03 -20.87
CA ASN A 60 6.36 4.01 -21.89
C ASN A 60 7.49 4.09 -22.93
N ARG A 61 7.20 3.62 -24.15
CA ARG A 61 8.13 3.62 -25.29
C ARG A 61 8.50 5.02 -25.79
N GLY A 62 7.67 6.03 -25.53
CA GLY A 62 7.88 7.40 -26.03
C GLY A 62 8.96 8.16 -25.26
N ASN A 63 9.15 7.87 -23.97
CA ASN A 63 10.15 8.52 -23.13
C ASN A 63 11.10 7.54 -22.43
N GLY A 64 11.02 6.25 -22.73
CA GLY A 64 11.93 5.23 -22.19
C GLY A 64 11.88 5.12 -20.67
N ASN A 65 10.70 5.26 -20.07
CA ASN A 65 10.53 5.28 -18.62
C ASN A 65 9.31 4.46 -18.18
N TYR A 66 9.34 3.96 -16.93
CA TYR A 66 8.18 3.28 -16.35
C TYR A 66 7.19 4.26 -15.74
N TRP A 67 5.92 3.98 -15.94
CA TRP A 67 4.79 4.72 -15.39
C TRP A 67 3.99 3.77 -14.52
N VAL A 68 3.39 4.27 -13.45
CA VAL A 68 2.52 3.47 -12.57
C VAL A 68 1.16 4.12 -12.47
N ASN A 69 0.12 3.33 -12.72
CA ASN A 69 -1.25 3.79 -12.52
C ASN A 69 -1.54 4.00 -11.02
N LEU A 70 -2.09 5.16 -10.69
CA LEU A 70 -2.48 5.53 -9.34
C LEU A 70 -3.99 5.51 -9.20
N TYR A 71 -4.47 4.82 -8.17
CA TYR A 71 -5.89 4.68 -7.84
C TYR A 71 -6.14 5.49 -6.57
N PRO A 72 -6.76 6.68 -6.65
CA PRO A 72 -6.97 7.53 -5.48
C PRO A 72 -7.93 6.87 -4.49
N LYS A 73 -7.60 6.99 -3.20
CA LYS A 73 -8.47 6.56 -2.10
C LYS A 73 -9.76 7.39 -2.12
N LYS A 74 -10.91 6.73 -1.94
CA LYS A 74 -12.19 7.43 -1.81
C LYS A 74 -12.24 8.24 -0.51
N LYS A 75 -12.88 9.41 -0.53
CA LYS A 75 -12.99 10.28 0.66
C LYS A 75 -13.70 9.62 1.84
N ASN A 76 -14.65 8.73 1.56
CA ASN A 76 -15.37 7.96 2.58
C ASN A 76 -14.54 6.81 3.18
N GLY A 77 -13.30 6.57 2.71
CA GLY A 77 -12.42 5.51 3.19
C GLY A 77 -12.65 4.13 2.54
N ASP A 78 -13.72 3.97 1.77
CA ASP A 78 -14.14 2.68 1.22
C ASP A 78 -13.49 2.38 -0.14
N GLY A 79 -12.32 1.75 -0.07
CA GLY A 79 -11.59 1.31 -1.26
C GLY A 79 -10.99 2.47 -2.05
N PHE A 80 -10.85 2.27 -3.36
CA PHE A 80 -10.19 3.19 -4.28
C PHE A 80 -11.06 3.42 -5.51
N TRP A 81 -10.87 4.56 -6.17
CA TRP A 81 -11.49 4.82 -7.47
C TRP A 81 -10.77 4.05 -8.57
N ASP A 82 -11.54 3.55 -9.54
CA ASP A 82 -10.98 2.88 -10.71
C ASP A 82 -10.21 3.87 -11.60
N TYR A 83 -9.15 3.38 -12.25
CA TYR A 83 -8.29 4.21 -13.09
C TYR A 83 -9.00 4.76 -14.35
N TYR A 84 -9.92 3.98 -14.92
CA TYR A 84 -10.63 4.32 -16.16
C TYR A 84 -11.96 5.06 -15.91
N CYS A 85 -12.43 5.10 -14.67
CA CYS A 85 -13.64 5.82 -14.28
C CYS A 85 -13.29 7.21 -13.75
N GLU A 86 -14.17 8.18 -13.99
CA GLU A 86 -14.06 9.50 -13.38
C GLU A 86 -14.24 9.39 -11.86
N ASN A 87 -13.28 9.92 -11.10
CA ASN A 87 -13.38 10.04 -9.66
C ASN A 87 -14.27 11.25 -9.30
N PRO A 88 -15.47 11.07 -8.74
CA PRO A 88 -16.34 12.19 -8.37
C PRO A 88 -15.79 13.03 -7.20
N ASP A 89 -14.91 12.48 -6.36
CA ASP A 89 -14.29 13.24 -5.26
C ASP A 89 -13.33 14.31 -5.78
N THR A 90 -12.81 14.13 -7.00
CA THR A 90 -11.68 14.90 -7.52
C THR A 90 -11.86 15.37 -8.97
N GLY A 91 -12.89 14.89 -9.68
CA GLY A 91 -13.14 15.12 -11.11
C GLY A 91 -12.05 14.57 -12.04
N ARG A 92 -11.34 13.50 -11.62
CA ARG A 92 -10.11 13.04 -12.29
C ARG A 92 -10.14 11.54 -12.54
N SER A 93 -9.57 11.12 -13.65
CA SER A 93 -9.25 9.72 -13.93
C SER A 93 -7.86 9.64 -14.51
N LYS A 94 -7.33 8.42 -14.69
CA LYS A 94 -6.06 8.18 -15.39
C LYS A 94 -4.84 8.89 -14.81
N ILE A 95 -4.76 8.93 -13.48
CA ILE A 95 -3.62 9.52 -12.76
C ILE A 95 -2.46 8.53 -12.77
N ALA A 96 -1.28 8.96 -13.21
CA ALA A 96 -0.07 8.14 -13.16
C ALA A 96 1.01 8.78 -12.28
N LEU A 97 1.96 7.94 -11.86
CA LEU A 97 3.24 8.31 -11.28
C LEU A 97 4.35 8.01 -12.29
N HIS A 98 5.18 8.99 -12.61
CA HIS A 98 6.23 8.84 -13.61
C HIS A 98 7.41 9.82 -13.38
N PRO A 99 8.57 9.62 -14.03
CA PRO A 99 9.68 10.56 -13.91
C PRO A 99 9.47 11.82 -14.75
N GLY A 100 10.23 12.86 -14.41
CA GLY A 100 10.29 14.12 -15.13
C GLY A 100 9.43 15.23 -14.51
N SER A 101 9.22 16.29 -15.28
CA SER A 101 8.60 17.54 -14.82
C SER A 101 7.20 17.79 -15.40
N ILE A 102 6.79 17.01 -16.40
CA ILE A 102 5.48 17.16 -17.05
C ILE A 102 4.43 16.52 -16.15
N THR A 103 3.38 17.25 -15.79
CA THR A 103 2.38 16.72 -14.86
C THR A 103 1.09 16.37 -15.58
N ALA A 104 0.49 17.26 -16.37
CA ALA A 104 -0.76 17.00 -17.14
C ALA A 104 -1.87 16.25 -16.35
N GLY A 105 -1.93 16.44 -15.02
CA GLY A 105 -2.86 15.74 -14.12
C GLY A 105 -2.31 14.47 -13.44
N CYS A 106 -1.06 14.09 -13.72
CA CYS A 106 -0.25 13.06 -13.09
C CYS A 106 0.70 13.64 -12.02
N ILE A 107 1.30 12.73 -11.25
CA ILE A 107 2.38 13.04 -10.31
C ILE A 107 3.70 12.74 -11.00
N SER A 108 4.55 13.75 -11.13
CA SER A 108 5.84 13.63 -11.78
C SER A 108 6.98 13.78 -10.77
N VAL A 109 7.99 12.91 -10.84
CA VAL A 109 9.19 12.97 -9.98
C VAL A 109 10.35 13.51 -10.82
N PRO A 110 10.76 14.79 -10.65
CA PRO A 110 11.76 15.40 -11.51
C PRO A 110 13.20 14.94 -11.22
N ASP A 111 13.48 14.48 -10.00
CA ASP A 111 14.78 13.97 -9.60
C ASP A 111 14.96 12.53 -10.12
N SER A 112 15.92 12.34 -11.04
CA SER A 112 16.20 11.06 -11.67
C SER A 112 16.74 10.01 -10.70
N ASP A 113 17.52 10.42 -9.71
CA ASP A 113 18.13 9.50 -8.74
C ASP A 113 17.07 9.03 -7.76
N CYS A 114 16.20 9.94 -7.32
CA CYS A 114 15.06 9.58 -6.50
C CYS A 114 14.08 8.69 -7.26
N TRP A 115 13.82 8.99 -8.54
CA TRP A 115 13.00 8.14 -9.40
C TRP A 115 13.57 6.73 -9.55
N SER A 116 14.87 6.58 -9.82
CA SER A 116 15.51 5.27 -9.99
C SER A 116 15.33 4.35 -8.76
N GLN A 117 15.48 4.93 -7.56
CA GLN A 117 15.22 4.21 -6.30
C GLN A 117 13.75 3.84 -6.15
N LEU A 118 12.85 4.77 -6.48
CA LEU A 118 11.41 4.57 -6.44
C LEU A 118 10.97 3.47 -7.42
N GLU A 119 11.44 3.53 -8.66
CA GLU A 119 11.14 2.59 -9.73
C GLU A 119 11.56 1.16 -9.35
N THR A 120 12.75 1.01 -8.76
CA THR A 120 13.21 -0.28 -8.25
C THR A 120 12.21 -0.88 -7.26
N LYS A 121 11.62 -0.06 -6.38
CA LYS A 121 10.57 -0.49 -5.45
C LYS A 121 9.27 -0.81 -6.20
N LEU A 122 8.85 0.04 -7.12
CA LEU A 122 7.63 -0.15 -7.91
C LEU A 122 7.66 -1.44 -8.76
N ARG A 123 8.83 -1.86 -9.24
CA ARG A 123 8.99 -3.11 -10.01
C ARG A 123 9.03 -4.35 -9.13
N GLN A 124 9.30 -4.21 -7.83
CA GLN A 124 9.33 -5.32 -6.85
C GLN A 124 7.93 -5.67 -6.30
N GLN A 125 6.86 -5.09 -6.86
CA GLN A 125 5.49 -5.22 -6.36
C GLN A 125 4.95 -6.65 -6.26
N GLU A 126 5.45 -7.55 -7.11
CA GLU A 126 4.98 -8.93 -7.18
C GLU A 126 5.66 -9.88 -6.17
N SER A 127 6.61 -9.39 -5.36
CA SER A 127 7.43 -10.25 -4.47
C SER A 127 7.25 -9.99 -2.97
N TYR A 128 6.22 -9.24 -2.56
CA TYR A 128 6.06 -8.91 -1.15
C TYR A 128 5.46 -10.05 -0.33
N SER A 129 6.10 -10.33 0.79
CA SER A 129 5.60 -11.20 1.85
C SER A 129 5.37 -10.38 3.11
N PHE A 130 4.35 -10.75 3.87
CA PHE A 130 4.16 -10.27 5.23
C PHE A 130 4.78 -11.27 6.21
N SER A 131 5.28 -10.78 7.33
CA SER A 131 5.75 -11.61 8.44
C SER A 131 5.12 -11.14 9.75
N VAL A 132 4.89 -12.07 10.67
CA VAL A 132 4.52 -11.75 12.06
C VAL A 132 5.80 -11.44 12.81
N THR A 133 5.93 -10.22 13.32
CA THR A 133 7.14 -9.74 14.00
C THR A 133 7.04 -9.76 15.52
N GLY A 134 5.83 -9.97 16.07
CA GLY A 134 5.65 -10.08 17.51
C GLY A 134 4.26 -10.52 17.91
N VAL A 135 4.20 -11.20 19.05
CA VAL A 135 2.96 -11.51 19.77
C VAL A 135 3.14 -11.00 21.19
N GLU A 136 2.44 -9.92 21.55
CA GLU A 136 2.45 -9.37 22.90
C GLU A 136 1.16 -9.75 23.60
N ARG A 137 1.27 -10.42 24.74
CA ARG A 137 0.12 -10.78 25.56
C ARG A 137 -0.07 -9.77 26.69
N SER A 138 -1.24 -9.16 26.74
CA SER A 138 -1.65 -8.28 27.84
C SER A 138 -2.98 -8.77 28.41
N GLY A 139 -2.93 -9.44 29.56
CA GLY A 139 -4.09 -10.06 30.20
C GLY A 139 -4.74 -11.17 29.35
N TYR A 140 -6.02 -10.98 29.00
CA TYR A 140 -6.80 -11.89 28.14
C TYR A 140 -6.74 -11.53 26.64
N SER A 141 -5.89 -10.58 26.25
CA SER A 141 -5.75 -10.13 24.86
C SER A 141 -4.35 -10.39 24.31
N ASP A 142 -4.29 -10.83 23.05
CA ASP A 142 -3.05 -10.96 22.28
C ASP A 142 -3.00 -9.83 21.23
N ARG A 143 -1.87 -9.11 21.16
CA ARG A 143 -1.57 -8.16 20.09
C ARG A 143 -0.59 -8.79 19.13
N LEU A 144 -0.95 -8.83 17.86
CA LEU A 144 -0.07 -9.30 16.79
C LEU A 144 0.54 -8.10 16.07
N SER A 145 1.86 -8.14 15.92
CA SER A 145 2.63 -7.18 15.12
C SER A 145 3.01 -7.81 13.79
N PHE A 146 2.84 -7.05 12.71
CA PHE A 146 3.13 -7.49 11.35
C PHE A 146 4.13 -6.55 10.69
N SER A 147 4.94 -7.08 9.78
CA SER A 147 5.83 -6.31 8.93
C SER A 147 5.66 -6.72 7.48
N CYS A 148 5.77 -5.74 6.58
CA CYS A 148 5.85 -5.97 5.15
C CYS A 148 7.27 -5.80 4.68
N ASN A 149 7.80 -6.83 4.01
CA ASN A 149 9.10 -6.73 3.37
C ASN A 149 9.07 -5.63 2.28
N GLY A 150 10.18 -4.90 2.13
CA GLY A 150 10.30 -3.82 1.15
C GLY A 150 9.97 -2.42 1.65
N GLY A 151 9.54 -2.26 2.92
CA GLY A 151 9.28 -0.96 3.54
C GLY A 151 7.86 -0.43 3.32
N TRP A 152 6.92 -1.28 2.93
CA TRP A 152 5.51 -0.92 2.79
C TRP A 152 4.77 -1.03 4.11
N SER A 153 3.63 -0.36 4.21
CA SER A 153 2.76 -0.50 5.37
C SER A 153 1.94 -1.79 5.26
N ALA A 154 1.88 -2.56 6.34
CA ALA A 154 0.90 -3.62 6.47
C ALA A 154 -0.47 -2.98 6.70
N GLY A 155 -1.40 -3.19 5.77
CA GLY A 155 -2.80 -2.85 5.96
C GLY A 155 -3.51 -4.02 6.62
N ALA A 156 -3.87 -3.89 7.90
CA ALA A 156 -4.78 -4.85 8.52
C ALA A 156 -6.21 -4.47 8.11
N ARG A 157 -6.73 -5.07 7.03
CA ARG A 157 -8.12 -4.88 6.63
C ARG A 157 -8.93 -6.08 7.09
N LEU A 158 -9.62 -5.92 8.22
CA LEU A 158 -10.60 -6.90 8.70
C LEU A 158 -11.78 -6.94 7.72
N THR A 159 -11.73 -7.84 6.74
CA THR A 159 -12.84 -8.10 5.82
C THR A 159 -13.97 -8.88 6.51
N LYS A 160 -13.72 -9.40 7.73
CA LYS A 160 -14.68 -10.07 8.62
C LYS A 160 -14.35 -9.76 10.10
N PRO A 161 -15.33 -9.79 11.02
CA PRO A 161 -15.05 -9.64 12.45
C PRO A 161 -14.18 -10.80 12.94
N VAL A 162 -13.04 -10.47 13.55
CA VAL A 162 -12.14 -11.44 14.19
C VAL A 162 -12.52 -11.57 15.65
N TYR A 163 -12.95 -12.77 16.03
CA TYR A 163 -13.18 -13.13 17.44
C TYR A 163 -11.97 -13.94 17.92
N VAL A 164 -11.14 -13.32 18.77
CA VAL A 164 -10.10 -14.05 19.52
C VAL A 164 -10.80 -14.68 20.72
N ILE A 165 -11.12 -15.98 20.63
CA ILE A 165 -11.64 -16.75 21.77
C ILE A 165 -10.64 -17.86 22.07
N GLY A 166 -9.83 -17.65 23.12
CA GLY A 166 -8.92 -18.67 23.63
C GLY A 166 -7.52 -18.14 23.96
N SER A 167 -6.87 -18.82 24.89
CA SER A 167 -5.49 -18.57 25.29
C SER A 167 -4.51 -19.23 24.32
N LEU A 168 -3.64 -18.44 23.67
CA LEU A 168 -2.47 -18.97 22.97
C LEU A 168 -1.56 -19.70 23.98
N GLN A 169 -1.31 -20.99 23.79
CA GLN A 169 -0.22 -21.66 24.50
C GLN A 169 0.92 -21.90 23.52
N VAL A 170 2.04 -21.24 23.76
CA VAL A 170 3.32 -21.56 23.10
C VAL A 170 3.82 -22.85 23.73
N ILE A 171 3.91 -23.91 22.93
CA ILE A 171 4.56 -25.15 23.32
C ILE A 171 6.01 -25.05 22.83
N ASN A 172 6.97 -25.02 23.76
CA ASN A 172 8.40 -25.16 23.46
C ASN A 172 8.73 -26.61 23.10
#